data_AF-A0A645DJR2-F1
#
_entry.id   AF-A0A645DJR2-F1
#
_cell.length_a   1.000
_cell.length_b   1.000
_cell.length_c   1.000
_cell.angle_alpha   90.00
_cell.angle_beta   90.00
_cell.angle_gamma   90.00
#
_symmetry.space_group_name_H-M   'P 1'
#
loop_
_entity.id
_entity.type
_entity.pdbx_description
1 polymer ?
#
loop_
_entity_poly.entity_id
_entity_poly.type
_entity_poly.pdbx_seq_one_letter_code
_entity_poly.pdbx_strand_id
1 'polypeptide(L)'
;MPGVYVGGAKIASLGVPLLMIAPLNQAENIPLDGLAGAISPSAPGLRLLKKRLVFWYNSKESYVSLPNRLAGRPVLPERREIMTPESACYYISELIESPERRRGIAEEYAKLNLRRGASAKIAEKIGEFFRA
;
A
#
# COMPACT_ATOMS: atom_id res chain seq x y z
N MET A 1 -15.87 10.03 6.82
CA MET A 1 -15.53 8.62 7.04
C MET A 1 -14.18 8.35 6.39
N PRO A 2 -13.08 8.22 7.13
CA PRO A 2 -11.81 7.87 6.52
C PRO A 2 -11.91 6.41 6.07
N GLY A 3 -11.82 6.22 4.75
CA GLY A 3 -12.02 4.94 4.08
C GLY A 3 -11.22 3.83 4.73
N VAL A 4 -11.87 2.68 4.86
CA VAL A 4 -11.36 1.46 5.47
C VAL A 4 -10.02 1.07 4.84
N TYR A 5 -8.92 1.29 5.55
CA TYR A 5 -7.63 0.68 5.20
C TYR A 5 -7.65 -0.78 5.66
N VAL A 6 -8.28 -1.67 4.89
CA VAL A 6 -7.89 -3.08 4.98
C VAL A 6 -6.53 -3.17 4.32
N GLY A 7 -5.46 -3.31 5.12
CA GLY A 7 -4.10 -3.32 4.61
C GLY A 7 -3.91 -4.38 3.52
N GLY A 8 -3.30 -4.01 2.39
CA GLY A 8 -3.15 -4.88 1.22
C GLY A 8 -2.51 -6.25 1.50
N ALA A 9 -1.67 -6.36 2.53
CA ALA A 9 -1.11 -7.65 2.97
C ALA A 9 -2.15 -8.60 3.61
N LYS A 10 -3.17 -8.07 4.30
CA LYS A 10 -4.26 -8.91 4.83
C LYS A 10 -5.07 -9.52 3.69
N ILE A 11 -5.42 -8.72 2.69
CA ILE A 11 -6.14 -9.17 1.49
C ILE A 11 -5.30 -10.19 0.72
N ALA A 12 -4.00 -9.92 0.53
CA ALA A 12 -3.08 -10.86 -0.10
C ALA A 12 -2.98 -12.19 0.67
N SER A 13 -2.99 -12.16 2.01
CA SER A 13 -2.97 -13.38 2.85
C SER A 13 -4.23 -14.24 2.76
N LEU A 14 -5.30 -13.71 2.14
CA LEU A 14 -6.54 -14.43 1.83
C LEU A 14 -6.55 -14.93 0.38
N GLY A 15 -5.50 -14.68 -0.40
CA GLY A 15 -5.44 -15.04 -1.82
C GLY A 15 -6.40 -14.24 -2.71
N VAL A 16 -6.96 -13.14 -2.20
CA VAL A 16 -7.95 -12.34 -2.93
C VAL A 16 -7.23 -11.35 -3.86
N PRO A 17 -7.43 -11.40 -5.19
CA PRO A 17 -6.81 -10.48 -6.12
C PRO A 17 -7.12 -9.02 -5.78
N LEU A 18 -6.11 -8.16 -5.88
CA LEU A 18 -6.18 -6.75 -5.48
C LEU A 18 -5.67 -5.86 -6.60
N LEU A 19 -6.33 -4.72 -6.81
CA LEU A 19 -5.80 -3.56 -7.51
C LEU A 19 -5.42 -2.50 -6.48
N MET A 20 -4.17 -2.04 -6.51
CA MET A 20 -3.71 -0.98 -5.62
C MET A 20 -3.64 0.34 -6.37
N ILE A 21 -4.45 1.31 -5.96
CA ILE A 21 -4.46 2.66 -6.50
C ILE A 21 -4.00 3.63 -5.41
N ALA A 22 -2.92 4.36 -5.67
CA ALA A 22 -2.44 5.44 -4.82
C ALA A 22 -2.54 6.77 -5.60
N PRO A 23 -3.70 7.45 -5.56
CA PRO A 23 -3.94 8.65 -6.35
C PRO A 23 -3.11 9.82 -5.82
N LEU A 24 -2.44 10.54 -6.73
CA LEU A 24 -1.58 11.69 -6.39
C LEU A 24 -2.33 13.03 -6.44
N ASN A 25 -3.64 13.01 -6.69
CA ASN A 25 -4.50 14.19 -6.79
C ASN A 25 -4.46 15.07 -5.52
N GLN A 26 -4.32 14.44 -4.36
CA GLN A 26 -4.20 15.10 -3.05
C GLN A 26 -2.96 14.60 -2.30
N ALA A 27 -1.81 14.61 -2.98
CA ALA A 27 -0.55 14.11 -2.42
C ALA A 27 -0.21 14.69 -1.04
N GLU A 28 -0.56 15.94 -0.74
CA GLU A 28 -0.37 16.55 0.59
C GLU A 28 -1.08 15.82 1.75
N ASN A 29 -2.12 15.06 1.46
CA ASN A 29 -2.90 14.32 2.43
C ASN A 29 -2.38 12.87 2.62
N ILE A 30 -1.43 12.44 1.78
CA ILE A 30 -0.82 11.11 1.94
C ILE A 30 -0.02 11.11 3.25
N PRO A 31 -0.30 10.18 4.17
CA PRO A 31 0.49 10.03 5.38
C PRO A 31 1.89 9.59 4.99
N LEU A 32 2.88 10.29 5.51
CA LEU A 32 4.28 9.92 5.41
C LEU A 32 4.72 9.37 6.75
N ASP A 33 5.54 8.33 6.72
CA ASP A 33 6.11 7.76 7.95
C ASP A 33 7.22 8.66 8.51
N GLY A 34 7.50 8.50 9.80
CA GLY A 34 8.59 9.20 10.49
C GLY A 34 8.35 10.72 10.67
N LEU A 35 9.43 11.49 10.75
CA LEU A 35 9.39 12.94 11.01
C LEU A 35 8.58 13.72 9.97
N ALA A 36 8.52 13.23 8.73
CA ALA A 36 7.70 13.85 7.67
C ALA A 36 6.19 13.74 7.94
N GLY A 37 5.76 12.76 8.75
CA GLY A 37 4.38 12.61 9.20
C GLY A 37 3.95 13.64 10.25
N ALA A 38 4.91 14.25 10.96
CA ALA A 38 4.64 15.31 11.94
C ALA A 38 4.34 16.68 11.27
N ILE A 39 4.54 16.78 9.95
CA ILE A 39 4.25 18.01 9.20
C ILE A 39 2.73 18.19 9.10
N SER A 40 2.20 19.10 9.91
CA SER A 40 0.77 19.43 9.89
C SER A 40 0.36 20.04 8.54
N PRO A 41 -0.70 19.52 7.89
CA PRO A 41 -1.20 20.06 6.63
C PRO A 41 -1.89 21.43 6.76
N SER A 42 -2.11 21.94 7.98
CA SER A 42 -2.85 23.17 8.27
C SER A 42 -2.11 24.47 7.92
N ALA A 43 -0.80 24.43 7.67
CA ALA A 43 -0.01 25.61 7.31
C ALA A 43 0.18 25.68 5.77
N PRO A 44 -0.25 26.76 5.09
CA PRO A 44 -0.23 26.85 3.62
C PRO A 44 1.13 26.58 2.97
N GLY A 45 2.23 27.10 3.56
CA GLY A 45 3.59 26.87 3.07
C GLY A 45 4.08 25.43 3.24
N LEU A 46 3.66 24.75 4.32
CA LEU A 46 4.04 23.35 4.57
C LEU A 46 3.28 22.36 3.69
N ARG A 47 2.08 22.72 3.21
CA ARG A 47 1.31 21.89 2.28
C ARG A 47 2.02 21.68 0.94
N LEU A 48 2.61 22.74 0.37
CA LEU A 48 3.37 22.65 -0.87
C LEU A 48 4.68 21.87 -0.71
N LEU A 49 5.38 22.07 0.41
CA LEU A 49 6.58 21.31 0.75
C LEU A 49 6.27 19.82 0.91
N LYS A 50 5.21 19.49 1.66
CA LYS A 50 4.76 18.11 1.85
C LYS A 50 4.37 17.46 0.52
N LYS A 51 3.63 18.17 -0.34
CA LYS A 51 3.31 17.69 -1.69
C LYS A 51 4.57 17.33 -2.48
N ARG A 52 5.57 18.23 -2.54
CA ARG A 52 6.85 17.97 -3.22
C ARG A 52 7.59 16.76 -2.62
N LEU A 53 7.59 16.64 -1.30
CA LEU A 53 8.24 15.55 -0.59
C LEU A 53 7.58 14.20 -0.88
N VAL A 54 6.25 14.16 -0.97
CA VAL A 54 5.49 12.97 -1.38
C VAL A 54 5.82 12.56 -2.82
N PHE A 55 5.88 13.51 -3.76
CA PHE A 55 6.30 13.20 -5.14
C PHE A 55 7.73 12.68 -5.22
N TRP A 56 8.65 13.29 -4.46
CA TRP A 56 10.03 12.83 -4.38
C TRP A 56 10.13 11.41 -3.79
N TYR A 57 9.42 11.15 -2.68
CA TYR A 57 9.38 9.83 -2.07
C TYR A 57 8.78 8.78 -3.02
N ASN A 58 7.68 9.13 -3.69
CA ASN A 58 7.06 8.28 -4.70
C ASN A 58 8.03 7.92 -5.83
N SER A 59 8.84 8.88 -6.30
CA SER A 59 9.85 8.65 -7.35
C SER A 59 10.99 7.72 -6.94
N LYS A 60 11.23 7.59 -5.63
CA LYS A 60 12.28 6.70 -5.09
C LYS A 60 11.78 5.29 -4.80
N GLU A 61 10.50 5.14 -4.50
CA GLU A 61 9.91 3.85 -4.16
C GLU A 61 9.51 3.07 -5.42
N SER A 62 10.02 1.86 -5.56
CA SER A 62 9.65 0.96 -6.67
C SER A 62 8.23 0.42 -6.53
N TYR A 63 7.75 0.21 -5.31
CA TYR A 63 6.43 -0.36 -5.02
C TYR A 63 5.81 0.27 -3.77
N VAL A 64 4.51 0.53 -3.80
CA VAL A 64 3.75 1.07 -2.66
C VAL A 64 2.99 -0.04 -1.94
N SER A 65 2.49 -1.04 -2.65
CA SER A 65 1.80 -2.16 -2.01
C SER A 65 2.80 -3.02 -1.24
N LEU A 66 2.41 -3.48 -0.06
CA LEU A 66 3.23 -4.38 0.73
C LEU A 66 3.49 -5.72 0.01
N PRO A 67 2.54 -6.35 -0.72
CA PRO A 67 2.82 -7.56 -1.47
C PRO A 67 3.93 -7.40 -2.52
N ASN A 68 3.91 -6.33 -3.32
CA ASN A 68 4.96 -6.10 -4.32
C ASN A 68 6.30 -5.74 -3.66
N ARG A 69 6.29 -4.98 -2.55
CA ARG A 69 7.50 -4.73 -1.75
C ARG A 69 8.12 -6.02 -1.20
N LEU A 70 7.30 -6.92 -0.67
CA LEU A 70 7.76 -8.23 -0.17
C LEU A 70 8.27 -9.15 -1.29
N ALA A 71 7.66 -9.07 -2.48
CA ALA A 71 8.08 -9.84 -3.64
C ALA A 71 9.32 -9.27 -4.33
N GLY A 72 9.62 -7.98 -4.13
CA GLY A 72 10.64 -7.24 -4.88
C GLY A 72 10.33 -7.09 -6.38
N ARG A 73 9.08 -7.38 -6.80
CA ARG A 73 8.63 -7.37 -8.19
C ARG A 73 7.12 -7.10 -8.27
N PRO A 74 6.56 -6.71 -9.44
CA PRO A 74 5.13 -6.47 -9.55
C PRO A 74 4.36 -7.81 -9.56
N VAL A 75 3.77 -8.16 -8.43
CA VAL A 75 2.85 -9.30 -8.25
C VAL A 75 1.40 -8.90 -8.57
N LEU A 76 1.00 -7.71 -8.12
CA LEU A 76 -0.32 -7.13 -8.35
C LEU A 76 -0.22 -5.79 -9.08
N PRO A 77 -1.27 -5.40 -9.84
CA PRO A 77 -1.28 -4.12 -10.53
C PRO A 77 -1.32 -2.94 -9.54
N GLU A 78 -0.32 -2.07 -9.66
CA GLU A 78 -0.21 -0.83 -8.90
C GLU A 78 -0.30 0.39 -9.82
N ARG A 79 -1.14 1.37 -9.46
CA ARG A 79 -1.28 2.64 -10.17
C ARG A 79 -1.00 3.80 -9.22
N ARG A 80 -0.05 4.65 -9.62
CA ARG A 80 0.49 5.76 -8.82
C ARG A 80 0.54 7.02 -9.68
N GLU A 81 -0.60 7.64 -9.88
CA GLU A 81 -0.73 8.75 -10.81
C GLU A 81 -1.82 9.72 -10.36
N ILE A 82 -1.94 10.84 -11.07
CA ILE A 82 -3.10 11.71 -10.96
C ILE A 82 -4.25 10.98 -11.64
N MET A 83 -5.19 10.48 -10.85
CA MET A 83 -6.29 9.65 -11.31
C MET A 83 -7.46 10.48 -11.78
N THR A 84 -8.12 10.05 -12.85
CA THR A 84 -9.47 10.49 -13.21
C THR A 84 -10.47 9.38 -12.89
N PRO A 85 -11.78 9.67 -12.78
CA PRO A 85 -12.78 8.64 -12.63
C PRO A 85 -12.73 7.59 -13.76
N GLU A 86 -12.49 8.02 -14.98
CA GLU A 86 -12.39 7.17 -16.16
C GLU A 86 -11.20 6.23 -16.09
N SER A 87 -10.01 6.73 -15.67
CA SER A 87 -8.84 5.88 -15.51
C SER A 87 -9.03 4.86 -14.39
N ALA A 88 -9.70 5.24 -13.30
CA ALA A 88 -10.04 4.31 -12.22
C ALA A 88 -10.95 3.18 -12.70
N CYS A 89 -12.03 3.53 -13.41
CA CYS A 89 -12.94 2.54 -14.00
C CYS A 89 -12.21 1.62 -14.96
N TYR A 90 -11.36 2.18 -15.84
CA TYR A 90 -10.57 1.40 -16.79
C TYR A 90 -9.71 0.34 -16.08
N TYR A 91 -8.94 0.71 -15.05
CA TYR A 91 -8.10 -0.27 -14.36
C TYR A 91 -8.89 -1.32 -13.57
N ILE A 92 -10.04 -0.93 -13.02
CA ILE A 92 -10.93 -1.86 -12.34
C ILE A 92 -11.48 -2.88 -13.35
N SER A 93 -12.00 -2.41 -14.48
CA SER A 93 -12.49 -3.26 -15.57
C SER A 93 -11.38 -4.17 -16.10
N GLU A 94 -10.18 -3.64 -16.36
CA GLU A 94 -9.01 -4.40 -16.82
C GLU A 94 -8.70 -5.61 -15.92
N LEU A 95 -8.89 -5.47 -14.60
CA LEU A 95 -8.70 -6.56 -13.65
C LEU A 95 -9.91 -7.50 -13.55
N ILE A 96 -11.14 -6.98 -13.59
CA ILE A 96 -12.39 -7.77 -13.45
C ILE A 96 -12.71 -8.56 -14.72
N GLU A 97 -12.32 -8.08 -15.89
CA GLU A 97 -12.57 -8.73 -17.18
C GLU A 97 -11.55 -9.82 -17.51
N SER A 98 -10.47 -9.94 -16.72
CA SER A 98 -9.35 -10.88 -16.93
C SER A 98 -9.28 -11.96 -15.83
N PRO A 99 -10.02 -13.07 -15.94
CA PRO A 99 -9.93 -14.20 -15.00
C PRO A 99 -8.52 -14.76 -14.85
N GLU A 100 -7.74 -14.78 -15.93
CA GLU A 100 -6.36 -15.24 -15.97
C GLU A 100 -5.43 -14.36 -15.13
N ARG A 101 -5.53 -13.02 -15.22
CA ARG A 101 -4.75 -12.13 -14.33
C ARG A 101 -5.13 -12.33 -12.88
N ARG A 102 -6.43 -12.47 -12.58
CA ARG A 102 -6.89 -12.71 -11.20
C ARG A 102 -6.33 -14.02 -10.63
N ARG A 103 -6.35 -15.10 -11.42
CA ARG A 103 -5.74 -16.38 -11.02
C ARG A 103 -4.24 -16.23 -10.81
N GLY A 104 -3.54 -15.58 -11.74
CA GLY A 104 -2.10 -15.31 -11.62
C GLY A 104 -1.76 -14.56 -10.32
N ILE A 105 -2.49 -13.50 -9.99
CA ILE A 105 -2.29 -12.75 -8.73
C ILE A 105 -2.49 -13.65 -7.50
N ALA A 106 -3.54 -14.47 -7.48
CA ALA A 106 -3.80 -15.38 -6.37
C ALA A 106 -2.69 -16.45 -6.21
N GLU A 107 -2.21 -17.01 -7.31
CA GLU A 107 -1.08 -17.95 -7.34
C GLU A 107 0.22 -17.29 -6.84
N GLU A 108 0.46 -16.05 -7.24
CA GLU A 108 1.61 -15.28 -6.78
C GLU A 108 1.55 -15.01 -5.28
N TYR A 109 0.37 -14.71 -4.73
CA TYR A 109 0.21 -14.57 -3.28
C TYR A 109 0.49 -15.86 -2.51
N ALA A 110 0.14 -17.02 -3.06
CA ALA A 110 0.47 -18.30 -2.44
C ALA A 110 1.99 -18.54 -2.35
N LYS A 111 2.78 -17.95 -3.26
CA LYS A 111 4.24 -18.01 -3.24
C LYS A 111 4.86 -17.02 -2.25
N LEU A 112 4.12 -15.99 -1.84
CA LEU A 112 4.58 -15.04 -0.83
C LEU A 112 4.54 -15.66 0.55
N ASN A 113 5.66 -15.56 1.27
CA ASN A 113 5.75 -15.99 2.66
C ASN A 113 5.08 -14.97 3.61
N LEU A 114 3.76 -14.78 3.45
CA LEU A 114 2.92 -13.92 4.29
C LEU A 114 2.65 -14.61 5.63
N ARG A 115 3.72 -14.91 6.39
CA ARG A 115 3.62 -15.58 7.70
C ARG A 115 2.72 -14.80 8.64
N ARG A 116 1.62 -15.44 9.04
CA ARG A 116 0.80 -15.01 10.18
C ARG A 116 1.63 -15.13 11.47
N GLY A 117 1.24 -14.41 12.52
CA GLY A 117 1.90 -14.49 13.82
C GLY A 117 2.82 -13.32 14.17
N ALA A 118 2.76 -12.19 13.45
CA ALA A 118 3.40 -10.95 13.89
C ALA A 118 2.97 -10.58 15.32
N SER A 119 1.68 -10.69 15.63
CA SER A 119 1.15 -10.48 16.99
C SER A 119 1.72 -11.48 18.00
N ALA A 120 1.91 -12.75 17.62
CA ALA A 120 2.49 -13.76 18.50
C ALA A 120 3.96 -13.45 18.80
N LYS A 121 4.75 -13.06 17.80
CA LYS A 121 6.15 -12.63 17.98
C LYS A 121 6.27 -11.38 18.84
N ILE A 122 5.36 -10.42 18.67
CA ILE A 122 5.32 -9.21 19.52
C ILE A 122 5.01 -9.60 20.96
N ALA A 123 3.98 -10.43 21.19
CA ALA A 123 3.61 -10.90 22.52
C ALA A 123 4.74 -11.69 23.19
N GLU A 124 5.43 -12.55 22.44
CA GLU A 124 6.61 -13.28 22.90
C GLU A 124 7.72 -12.32 23.32
N LYS A 125 8.08 -11.34 22.49
CA LYS A 125 9.13 -10.36 22.80
C LYS A 125 8.82 -9.49 24.01
N ILE A 126 7.55 -9.08 24.16
CA ILE A 126 7.10 -8.34 25.34
C ILE A 126 7.17 -9.24 26.57
N GLY A 127 6.74 -10.51 26.46
CA GLY A 127 6.82 -11.48 27.54
C GLY A 127 8.24 -11.87 27.94
N GLU A 128 9.21 -11.79 27.04
CA GLU A 128 10.65 -11.89 27.35
C GLU A 128 11.12 -10.66 28.14
N PHE A 129 10.72 -9.46 27.72
CA PHE A 129 11.12 -8.20 28.37
C PHE A 129 10.65 -8.12 29.83
N PHE A 130 9.45 -8.62 30.14
CA PHE A 130 8.93 -8.65 31.52
C PHE A 130 9.45 -9.82 32.36
N ARG A 131 10.17 -10.78 31.76
CA ARG A 131 10.80 -11.91 32.44
C ARG A 131 12.31 -11.70 32.70
N ALA A 132 12.88 -10.64 32.14
CA ALA A 132 14.24 -10.18 32.39
C ALA A 132 14.24 -9.12 33.50
#